data_AF-A0A852YBH2-F1
#
_entry.id   AF-A0A852YBH2-F1
#
_cell.length_a   1.000
_cell.length_b   1.000
_cell.length_c   1.000
_cell.angle_alpha   90.00
_cell.angle_beta   90.00
_cell.angle_gamma   90.00
#
_symmetry.space_group_name_H-M   'P 1'
#
loop_
_entity.id
_entity.type
_entity.pdbx_description
1 polymer ?
#
loop_
_entity_poly.entity_id
_entity_poly.type
_entity_poly.pdbx_seq_one_letter_code
_entity_poly.pdbx_strand_id
1 'polypeptide(L)'
;MPRPTARVLTMLELLQSAPKRSVGELAAVLEVDERTVRRYAEHLRELGVPVETVRGRYGGYRIGEGFAMPPLMLTDEEALAVMLALALGRRAGILPEKDRGLDSATAKVERALPTPLRKRFEGLVAMPFFDATAGGSAKGADAAS
;
A
#
# COMPACT_ATOMS: atom_id res chain seq x y z
N MET A 1 12.76 -19.35 -21.37
CA MET A 1 12.13 -18.06 -21.72
C MET A 1 11.16 -17.65 -20.63
N PRO A 2 11.21 -16.43 -20.09
CA PRO A 2 10.26 -15.99 -19.08
C PRO A 2 8.83 -16.02 -19.65
N ARG A 3 7.86 -16.53 -18.87
CA ARG A 3 6.45 -16.56 -19.26
C ARG A 3 5.94 -15.12 -19.44
N PRO A 4 5.01 -14.85 -20.39
CA PRO A 4 4.50 -13.49 -20.66
C PRO A 4 4.07 -12.72 -19.40
N THR A 5 3.44 -13.40 -18.43
CA THR A 5 3.03 -12.83 -17.15
C THR A 5 4.20 -12.34 -16.30
N ALA A 6 5.32 -13.07 -16.27
CA ALA A 6 6.50 -12.67 -15.51
C ALA A 6 7.07 -11.33 -16.02
N ARG A 7 7.15 -11.16 -17.35
CA ARG A 7 7.62 -9.89 -17.94
C ARG A 7 6.67 -8.73 -17.70
N VAL A 8 5.36 -8.97 -17.67
CA VAL A 8 4.36 -7.94 -17.33
C VAL A 8 4.53 -7.49 -15.87
N LEU A 9 4.76 -8.42 -14.94
CA LEU A 9 5.02 -8.10 -13.54
C LEU A 9 6.37 -7.39 -13.35
N THR A 10 7.41 -7.81 -14.06
CA THR A 10 8.70 -7.08 -14.07
C THR A 10 8.52 -5.65 -14.61
N MET A 11 7.71 -5.45 -15.66
CA MET A 11 7.39 -4.11 -16.15
C MET A 11 6.69 -3.26 -15.08
N LEU A 12 5.75 -3.84 -14.32
CA LEU A 12 5.10 -3.15 -13.20
C LEU A 12 6.12 -2.70 -12.15
N GLU A 13 7.03 -3.58 -11.73
CA GLU A 13 8.09 -3.25 -10.76
C GLU A 13 8.98 -2.10 -11.26
N LEU A 14 9.37 -2.12 -12.54
CA LEU A 14 10.16 -1.06 -13.15
C LEU A 14 9.44 0.29 -13.14
N LEU A 15 8.13 0.30 -13.40
CA LEU A 15 7.31 1.51 -13.36
C LEU A 15 7.02 2.01 -11.92
N GLN A 16 7.04 1.13 -10.92
CA GLN A 16 6.94 1.53 -9.50
C GLN A 16 8.27 2.09 -8.96
N SER A 17 9.41 1.68 -9.52
CA SER A 17 10.74 2.11 -9.07
C SER A 17 11.11 3.55 -9.44
N ALA A 18 10.40 4.16 -10.40
CA ALA A 18 10.72 5.51 -10.89
C ALA A 18 9.47 6.24 -11.41
N PRO A 19 9.42 7.58 -11.33
CA PRO A 19 8.25 8.36 -11.77
C PRO A 19 7.88 8.20 -13.26
N LYS A 20 8.83 7.79 -14.11
CA LYS A 20 8.65 7.57 -15.54
C LYS A 20 9.76 6.67 -16.08
N ARG A 21 9.44 5.79 -17.03
CA ARG A 21 10.43 5.04 -17.84
C ARG A 21 10.12 5.20 -19.32
N SER A 22 11.14 5.39 -20.15
CA SER A 22 10.95 5.47 -21.61
C SER A 22 10.62 4.10 -22.21
N VAL A 23 9.95 4.06 -23.37
CA VAL A 23 9.65 2.79 -24.05
C VAL A 23 10.94 2.03 -24.40
N GLY A 24 11.98 2.76 -24.83
CA GLY A 24 13.28 2.19 -25.18
C GLY A 24 14.01 1.59 -23.97
N GLU A 25 13.99 2.26 -22.81
CA GLU A 25 14.54 1.70 -21.56
C GLU A 25 13.82 0.40 -21.16
N LEU A 26 12.48 0.41 -21.22
CA LEU A 26 11.69 -0.76 -20.88
C LEU A 26 11.97 -1.93 -21.84
N ALA A 27 12.06 -1.65 -23.14
CA ALA A 27 12.39 -2.64 -24.17
C ALA A 27 13.77 -3.28 -23.91
N ALA A 28 14.77 -2.44 -23.60
CA ALA A 28 16.12 -2.90 -23.31
C ALA A 28 16.19 -3.76 -22.03
N VAL A 29 15.58 -3.30 -20.93
CA VAL A 29 15.63 -4.01 -19.63
C VAL A 29 14.80 -5.30 -19.66
N LEU A 30 13.66 -5.31 -20.34
CA LEU A 30 12.78 -6.49 -20.45
C LEU A 30 13.21 -7.47 -21.55
N GLU A 31 14.22 -7.09 -22.35
CA GLU A 31 14.70 -7.82 -23.53
C GLU A 31 13.57 -8.15 -24.52
N VAL A 32 12.79 -7.14 -24.88
CA VAL A 32 11.67 -7.25 -25.83
C VAL A 32 11.65 -6.05 -26.77
N ASP A 33 10.90 -6.13 -27.86
CA ASP A 33 10.67 -4.99 -28.74
C ASP A 33 9.66 -3.99 -28.13
N GLU A 34 9.67 -2.76 -28.63
CA GLU A 34 8.77 -1.70 -28.13
C GLU A 34 7.27 -2.00 -28.32
N ARG A 35 6.89 -2.77 -29.36
CA ARG A 35 5.49 -3.16 -29.58
C ARG A 35 5.03 -4.12 -28.48
N THR A 36 5.92 -4.98 -27.99
CA THR A 36 5.68 -5.84 -26.83
C THR A 36 5.56 -5.03 -25.55
N VAL A 37 6.38 -3.98 -25.35
CA VAL A 37 6.23 -3.04 -24.21
C VAL A 37 4.86 -2.36 -24.24
N ARG A 38 4.42 -1.87 -25.41
CA ARG A 38 3.08 -1.28 -25.57
C ARG A 38 1.99 -2.27 -25.18
N ARG A 39 2.09 -3.52 -25.61
CA ARG A 39 1.16 -4.59 -25.26
C ARG A 39 1.16 -4.92 -23.75
N TYR A 40 2.31 -4.89 -23.09
CA TYR A 40 2.40 -5.10 -21.65
C TYR A 40 1.76 -3.94 -20.87
N ALA A 41 1.89 -2.70 -21.34
CA ALA A 41 1.18 -1.57 -20.77
C ALA A 41 -0.35 -1.75 -20.85
N GLU A 42 -0.88 -2.24 -21.98
CA GLU A 42 -2.32 -2.55 -22.09
C GLU A 42 -2.75 -3.68 -21.13
N HIS A 43 -1.97 -4.76 -21.04
CA HIS A 43 -2.25 -5.83 -20.07
C HIS A 43 -2.29 -5.30 -18.63
N LEU A 44 -1.39 -4.39 -18.25
CA LEU A 44 -1.41 -3.77 -16.92
C LEU A 44 -2.69 -2.95 -16.70
N ARG A 45 -3.19 -2.24 -17.73
CA ARG A 45 -4.46 -1.51 -17.67
C ARG A 45 -5.66 -2.44 -17.53
N GLU A 46 -5.67 -3.55 -18.27
CA GLU A 46 -6.70 -4.59 -18.14
C GLU A 46 -6.74 -5.18 -16.73
N LEU A 47 -5.59 -5.22 -16.04
CA LEU A 47 -5.47 -5.65 -14.64
C LEU A 47 -5.78 -4.53 -13.61
N GLY A 48 -6.20 -3.35 -14.06
CA GLY A 48 -6.56 -2.22 -13.19
C GLY A 48 -5.39 -1.34 -12.73
N VAL A 49 -4.19 -1.51 -13.31
CA VAL A 49 -3.06 -0.59 -13.08
C VAL A 49 -3.25 0.65 -13.98
N PRO A 50 -3.29 1.87 -13.44
CA PRO A 50 -3.45 3.11 -14.19
C PRO A 50 -2.13 3.49 -14.86
N VAL A 51 -1.73 2.74 -15.89
CA VAL A 51 -0.54 3.05 -16.67
C VAL A 51 -0.84 4.22 -17.60
N GLU A 52 -0.18 5.34 -17.42
CA GLU A 52 -0.34 6.53 -18.25
C GLU A 52 0.77 6.62 -19.30
N THR A 53 0.41 7.06 -20.50
CA THR A 53 1.35 7.31 -21.59
C THR A 53 1.86 8.74 -21.53
N VAL A 54 3.17 8.92 -21.39
CA VAL A 54 3.84 10.22 -21.47
C VAL A 54 4.33 10.44 -22.91
N ARG A 55 3.86 11.50 -23.56
CA ARG A 55 4.23 11.84 -24.95
C ARG A 55 5.62 12.52 -25.04
N GLY A 56 6.25 12.48 -26.22
CA GLY A 56 7.52 13.16 -26.54
C GLY A 56 8.59 12.22 -27.09
N ARG A 57 9.74 12.77 -27.51
CA ARG A 57 10.88 12.01 -28.09
C ARG A 57 11.43 10.94 -27.15
N TYR A 58 11.38 11.20 -25.83
CA TYR A 58 11.70 10.25 -24.76
C TYR A 58 10.44 9.91 -23.94
N GLY A 59 9.32 9.78 -24.67
CA GLY A 59 8.05 9.36 -24.13
C GLY A 59 8.10 7.91 -23.64
N GLY A 60 7.09 7.54 -22.86
CA GLY A 60 7.07 6.23 -22.22
C GLY A 60 5.88 6.08 -21.31
N TYR A 61 6.09 5.31 -20.25
CA TYR A 61 5.04 4.95 -19.32
C TYR A 61 5.37 5.42 -17.91
N ARG A 62 4.32 5.80 -17.20
CA ARG A 62 4.34 6.00 -15.76
C ARG A 62 3.10 5.36 -15.16
N ILE A 63 3.15 5.16 -13.87
CA ILE A 63 1.95 4.87 -13.10
C ILE A 63 1.26 6.20 -12.77
N GLY A 64 -0.07 6.24 -12.94
CA GLY A 64 -0.90 7.40 -12.65
C GLY A 64 -0.78 7.82 -11.19
N GLU A 65 -0.95 9.12 -10.96
CA GLU A 65 -0.82 9.71 -9.62
C GLU A 65 -1.83 9.07 -8.67
N GLY A 66 -1.38 8.73 -7.46
CA GLY A 66 -2.21 8.08 -6.45
C GLY A 66 -2.38 6.56 -6.57
N PHE A 67 -1.78 5.89 -7.56
CA PHE A 67 -1.82 4.41 -7.62
C PHE A 67 -1.05 3.72 -6.50
N ALA A 68 0.06 4.33 -6.10
CA ALA A 68 0.86 3.89 -4.96
C ALA A 68 1.20 5.12 -4.13
N MET A 69 1.02 4.99 -2.82
CA MET A 69 1.48 5.99 -1.89
C MET A 69 3.02 6.03 -1.95
N PRO A 70 3.65 7.20 -2.15
CA PRO A 70 5.11 7.31 -2.10
C PRO A 70 5.62 6.89 -0.71
N PRO A 71 6.93 6.56 -0.56
CA PRO A 71 7.49 6.25 0.75
C PRO A 71 7.23 7.38 1.74
N LEU A 72 6.49 7.06 2.81
CA LEU A 72 6.23 8.02 3.88
C LEU A 72 7.40 8.04 4.85
N MET A 73 7.91 9.24 5.14
CA MET A 73 8.86 9.45 6.21
C MET A 73 8.08 9.77 7.49
N LEU A 74 7.62 8.72 8.18
CA LEU A 74 6.95 8.88 9.46
C LEU A 74 8.00 9.03 10.57
N THR A 75 7.79 10.01 11.44
CA THR A 75 8.47 10.09 12.73
C THR A 75 8.02 8.94 13.64
N ASP A 76 8.79 8.68 14.71
CA ASP A 76 8.46 7.63 15.68
C ASP A 76 7.07 7.83 16.29
N GLU A 77 6.67 9.07 16.57
CA GLU A 77 5.36 9.40 17.14
C GLU A 77 4.23 9.19 16.14
N GLU A 78 4.43 9.59 14.88
CA GLU A 78 3.44 9.39 13.81
C GLU A 78 3.22 7.90 13.53
N ALA A 79 4.31 7.12 13.45
CA ALA A 79 4.22 5.68 13.20
C ALA A 79 3.49 4.96 14.35
N LEU A 80 3.77 5.35 15.60
CA LEU A 80 3.08 4.83 16.77
C LEU A 80 1.60 5.22 16.79
N ALA A 81 1.26 6.46 16.44
CA ALA A 81 -0.12 6.95 16.35
C ALA A 81 -0.93 6.17 15.30
N VAL A 82 -0.36 5.92 14.12
CA VAL A 82 -0.99 5.11 13.07
C VAL A 82 -1.26 3.69 13.56
N MET A 83 -0.27 3.04 14.18
CA MET A 83 -0.43 1.68 14.69
C MET A 83 -1.47 1.57 15.79
N LEU A 84 -1.51 2.53 16.73
CA LEU A 84 -2.51 2.59 17.78
C LEU A 84 -3.92 2.82 17.21
N ALA A 85 -4.07 3.71 16.22
CA ALA A 85 -5.35 3.96 15.58
C ALA A 85 -5.88 2.70 14.86
N LEU A 86 -5.00 1.96 14.16
CA LEU A 86 -5.37 0.70 13.51
C LEU A 86 -5.79 -0.37 14.53
N ALA A 87 -5.04 -0.52 15.63
CA ALA A 87 -5.34 -1.48 16.68
C ALA A 87 -6.63 -1.14 17.44
N LEU A 88 -6.82 0.13 17.83
CA LEU A 88 -8.04 0.61 18.48
C LEU A 88 -9.25 0.53 17.56
N GLY A 89 -9.11 0.90 16.29
CA GLY A 89 -10.20 0.86 15.31
C GLY A 89 -10.73 -0.55 15.08
N ARG A 90 -9.84 -1.57 15.02
CA ARG A 90 -10.24 -2.98 15.00
C ARG A 90 -10.99 -3.37 16.26
N ARG A 91 -10.42 -3.01 17.41
CA ARG A 91 -10.95 -3.43 18.71
C ARG A 91 -12.31 -2.81 19.03
N ALA A 92 -12.51 -1.54 18.65
CA ALA A 92 -13.77 -0.82 18.83
C ALA A 92 -14.84 -1.23 17.81
N GLY A 93 -14.55 -2.19 16.91
CA GLY A 93 -15.48 -2.61 15.85
C GLY A 93 -15.74 -1.53 14.78
N ILE A 94 -14.97 -0.44 14.78
CA ILE A 94 -15.08 0.65 13.79
C ILE A 94 -14.49 0.19 12.45
N LEU A 95 -13.40 -0.57 12.50
CA LEU A 95 -12.78 -1.18 11.34
C LEU A 95 -13.24 -2.63 11.18
N PRO A 96 -13.36 -3.15 9.95
CA PRO A 96 -13.79 -4.53 9.73
C PRO A 96 -12.79 -5.53 10.32
N GLU A 97 -13.28 -6.57 11.00
CA GLU A 97 -12.41 -7.62 11.56
C GLU A 97 -11.62 -8.38 10.49
N LYS A 98 -12.23 -8.56 9.31
CA LYS A 98 -11.64 -9.28 8.18
C LYS A 98 -11.58 -8.36 6.96
N ASP A 99 -10.51 -7.61 6.88
CA ASP A 99 -10.21 -6.75 5.73
C ASP A 99 -8.75 -6.94 5.31
N ARG A 100 -8.55 -7.49 4.10
CA ARG A 100 -7.22 -7.78 3.55
C ARG A 100 -6.39 -6.51 3.35
N GLY A 101 -7.03 -5.39 3.04
CA GLY A 101 -6.38 -4.09 2.91
C GLY A 101 -5.82 -3.66 4.25
N LEU A 102 -6.65 -3.71 5.29
CA LEU A 102 -6.28 -3.38 6.68
C LEU A 102 -5.19 -4.30 7.22
N ASP A 103 -5.29 -5.61 6.98
CA ASP A 103 -4.25 -6.58 7.32
C ASP A 103 -2.92 -6.23 6.65
N SER A 104 -2.96 -5.95 5.34
CA SER A 104 -1.76 -5.61 4.57
C SER A 104 -1.16 -4.27 5.00
N ALA A 105 -1.98 -3.28 5.34
CA ALA A 105 -1.53 -1.97 5.81
C ALA A 105 -0.84 -2.09 7.16
N THR A 106 -1.48 -2.80 8.12
CA THR A 106 -0.91 -3.06 9.44
C THR A 106 0.44 -3.75 9.31
N ALA A 107 0.52 -4.83 8.52
CA ALA A 107 1.79 -5.55 8.29
C ALA A 107 2.87 -4.68 7.63
N LYS A 108 2.51 -3.77 6.72
CA LYS A 108 3.46 -2.84 6.08
C LYS A 108 4.02 -1.83 7.08
N VAL A 109 3.16 -1.21 7.88
CA VAL A 109 3.59 -0.24 8.91
C VAL A 109 4.44 -0.95 9.96
N GLU A 110 4.00 -2.11 10.45
CA GLU A 110 4.73 -2.88 11.45
C GLU A 110 6.12 -3.28 10.96
N ARG A 111 6.29 -3.67 9.68
CA ARG A 111 7.61 -3.96 9.09
C ARG A 111 8.52 -2.74 8.99
N ALA A 112 7.96 -1.54 8.88
CA ALA A 112 8.73 -0.31 8.81
C ALA A 112 9.20 0.19 10.20
N LEU A 113 8.60 -0.30 11.30
CA LEU A 113 8.95 0.14 12.65
C LEU A 113 10.35 -0.33 13.08
N PRO A 114 11.19 0.58 13.63
CA PRO A 114 12.39 0.21 14.37
C PRO A 114 12.06 -0.69 15.57
N THR A 115 12.96 -1.62 15.90
CA THR A 115 12.78 -2.58 17.02
C THR A 115 12.38 -1.93 18.36
N PRO A 116 12.98 -0.79 18.79
CA PRO A 116 12.58 -0.14 20.03
C PRO A 116 11.13 0.33 20.00
N LEU A 117 10.69 0.87 18.87
CA LEU A 117 9.33 1.39 18.70
C LEU A 117 8.29 0.29 18.64
N ARG A 118 8.62 -0.86 18.01
CA ARG A 118 7.77 -2.07 18.03
C ARG A 118 7.54 -2.55 19.47
N LYS A 119 8.60 -2.70 20.26
CA LYS A 119 8.50 -3.10 21.68
C LYS A 119 7.65 -2.13 22.49
N ARG A 120 7.80 -0.83 22.24
CA ARG A 120 6.97 0.21 22.88
C ARG A 120 5.49 0.04 22.52
N PHE A 121 5.18 -0.18 21.24
CA PHE A 121 3.80 -0.43 20.78
C PHE A 121 3.20 -1.69 21.40
N GLU A 122 3.93 -2.81 21.40
CA GLU A 122 3.49 -4.06 22.04
C GLU A 122 3.18 -3.86 23.53
N GLY A 123 4.04 -3.13 24.25
CA GLY A 123 3.82 -2.79 25.65
C GLY A 123 2.57 -1.95 25.88
N LEU A 124 2.25 -1.01 24.97
CA LEU A 124 1.05 -0.18 25.05
C LEU A 124 -0.24 -0.98 24.79
N VAL A 125 -0.23 -1.85 23.79
CA VAL A 125 -1.39 -2.68 23.43
C VAL A 125 -1.66 -3.76 24.50
N ALA A 126 -0.64 -4.19 25.23
CA ALA A 126 -0.77 -5.12 26.35
C ALA A 126 -1.33 -4.47 27.64
N MET A 127 -1.46 -3.14 27.70
CA MET A 127 -1.97 -2.46 28.90
C MET A 127 -3.47 -2.75 29.12
N PRO A 128 -3.92 -3.02 30.35
CA PRO A 128 -5.33 -3.27 30.66
C PRO A 128 -6.28 -2.13 30.26
N PHE A 129 -5.78 -0.89 30.26
CA PHE A 129 -6.56 0.26 29.80
C PHE A 129 -6.88 0.19 28.30
N PHE A 130 -5.95 -0.32 27.48
CA PHE A 130 -6.17 -0.58 26.06
C PHE A 130 -7.28 -1.63 25.85
N ASP A 131 -7.44 -2.52 26.83
CA ASP A 131 -8.49 -3.54 26.86
C ASP A 131 -9.89 -2.91 27.14
N ALA A 132 -9.94 -1.87 27.97
CA ALA A 132 -11.18 -1.24 28.44
C ALA A 132 -11.86 -0.30 27.42
N THR A 133 -11.12 0.32 26.50
CA THR A 133 -11.65 1.35 25.58
C THR A 133 -12.55 0.82 24.46
N ALA A 134 -12.75 -0.50 24.36
CA ALA A 134 -13.63 -1.13 23.36
C ALA A 134 -15.09 -1.33 23.83
N GLY A 135 -15.39 -1.15 25.11
CA GLY A 135 -16.71 -1.45 25.70
C GLY A 135 -17.66 -0.26 25.87
N GLY A 136 -17.29 0.94 25.42
CA GLY A 136 -17.97 2.18 25.82
C GLY A 136 -19.20 2.62 25.00
N SER A 137 -19.57 1.94 23.92
CA SER A 137 -20.64 2.40 23.03
C SER A 137 -21.72 1.34 22.80
N ALA A 138 -22.54 1.05 23.82
CA ALA A 138 -23.89 0.45 23.67
C ALA A 138 -24.63 0.26 25.02
N LYS A 139 -24.73 1.27 25.89
CA LYS A 139 -25.78 1.26 26.95
C LYS A 139 -26.06 2.66 27.50
N GLY A 140 -26.93 3.41 26.82
CA GLY A 140 -27.34 4.74 27.28
C GLY A 140 -28.17 5.54 26.28
N ALA A 141 -29.17 4.93 25.64
CA ALA A 141 -30.15 5.67 24.84
C ALA A 141 -31.58 5.12 24.95
N ASP A 142 -31.85 4.24 25.92
CA ASP A 142 -33.19 3.72 26.21
C ASP A 142 -33.52 4.02 27.69
N ALA A 143 -33.55 5.31 28.03
CA ALA A 143 -34.06 5.82 29.30
C ALA A 143 -34.31 7.34 29.18
N ALA A 144 -35.18 7.72 28.26
CA ALA A 144 -35.86 9.02 28.32
C ALA A 144 -37.24 8.84 27.70
N SER A 145 -38.19 8.62 28.61
CA SER A 145 -39.64 8.78 28.40
C SER A 145 -39.98 10.18 27.91
#